data_AF-A0A4R5P516-F1
#
_entry.id   AF-A0A4R5P516-F1
#
_cell.length_a   1.000
_cell.length_b   1.000
_cell.length_c   1.000
_cell.angle_alpha   90.00
_cell.angle_beta   90.00
_cell.angle_gamma   90.00
#
_symmetry.space_group_name_H-M   'P 1'
#
loop_
_entity.id
_entity.type
_entity.pdbx_description
1 polymer ?
#
loop_
_entity_poly.entity_id
_entity_poly.type
_entity_poly.pdbx_seq_one_letter_code
_entity_poly.pdbx_strand_id
1 'polypeptide(L)'
;MNAVAAFWEPKVQWAIKGDRTPEGAHSLRIAGEHYTARPGINTGPSSLGFDGAVRRWRDSTGAEYFSNDVMCQGAIPSALQDMLPDNAEWVDAPVGVVVRAHAAQVNS
;
A
#
# COMPACT_ATOMS: atom_id res chain seq x y z
N MET A 1 0.16 -23.60 -17.65
CA MET A 1 0.80 -22.45 -16.97
C MET A 1 0.81 -22.73 -15.47
N ASN A 2 1.95 -22.59 -14.80
CA ASN A 2 2.01 -22.71 -13.33
C ASN A 2 1.21 -21.55 -12.72
N ALA A 3 0.28 -21.84 -11.79
CA ALA A 3 -0.57 -20.84 -11.15
C ALA A 3 0.24 -19.71 -10.47
N VAL A 4 1.43 -20.04 -9.94
CA VAL A 4 2.35 -19.06 -9.36
C VAL A 4 2.86 -18.08 -10.43
N ALA A 5 3.26 -18.59 -11.61
CA ALA A 5 3.73 -17.74 -12.71
C ALA A 5 2.60 -16.85 -13.24
N ALA A 6 1.38 -17.41 -13.39
CA ALA A 6 0.21 -16.64 -13.81
C ALA A 6 -0.17 -15.54 -12.81
N PHE A 7 0.04 -15.78 -11.51
CA PHE A 7 -0.16 -14.77 -10.49
C PHE A 7 0.90 -13.66 -10.60
N TRP A 8 2.19 -13.97 -10.66
CA TRP A 8 3.25 -12.96 -10.56
C TRP A 8 3.52 -12.18 -11.85
N GLU A 9 3.27 -12.75 -13.02
CA GLU A 9 3.52 -12.10 -14.31
C GLU A 9 2.87 -10.70 -14.41
N PRO A 10 1.57 -10.49 -14.09
CA PRO A 10 0.99 -9.16 -14.07
C PRO A 10 1.70 -8.16 -13.15
N LYS A 11 2.29 -8.61 -12.04
CA LYS A 11 2.94 -7.72 -11.05
C LYS A 11 4.27 -7.21 -11.57
N VAL A 12 5.00 -8.05 -12.31
CA VAL A 12 6.19 -7.63 -13.08
C VAL A 12 5.79 -6.56 -14.10
N GLN A 13 4.69 -6.76 -14.81
CA GLN A 13 4.18 -5.76 -15.76
C GLN A 13 3.77 -4.45 -15.07
N TRP A 14 3.20 -4.50 -13.87
CA TRP A 14 2.89 -3.29 -13.08
C TRP A 14 4.16 -2.55 -12.66
N ALA A 15 5.21 -3.26 -12.23
CA ALA A 15 6.49 -2.66 -11.89
C ALA A 15 7.11 -1.92 -13.07
N ILE A 16 7.12 -2.55 -14.25
CA ILE A 16 7.62 -1.93 -15.49
C ILE A 16 6.83 -0.68 -15.87
N LYS A 17 5.53 -0.63 -15.55
CA LYS A 17 4.61 0.45 -15.94
C LYS A 17 4.41 1.52 -14.86
N GLY A 18 5.30 1.60 -13.88
CA GLY A 18 5.28 2.67 -12.88
C GLY A 18 4.43 2.37 -11.65
N ASP A 19 4.36 1.10 -11.24
CA ASP A 19 3.84 0.69 -9.94
C ASP A 19 2.38 1.04 -9.69
N ARG A 20 1.55 0.73 -10.70
CA ARG A 20 0.10 0.87 -10.65
C ARG A 20 -0.61 -0.39 -11.12
N THR A 21 -1.68 -0.76 -10.42
CA THR A 21 -2.64 -1.76 -10.92
C THR A 21 -3.48 -1.14 -12.06
N PRO A 22 -4.21 -1.95 -12.85
CA PRO A 22 -5.09 -1.44 -13.91
C PRO A 22 -6.16 -0.47 -13.38
N GLU A 23 -6.58 -0.65 -12.13
CA GLU A 23 -7.57 0.19 -11.44
C GLU A 23 -6.95 1.44 -10.79
N GLY A 24 -5.64 1.66 -10.97
CA GLY A 24 -4.92 2.82 -10.45
C GLY A 24 -4.46 2.71 -9.00
N ALA A 25 -4.61 1.55 -8.35
CA ALA A 25 -4.05 1.34 -7.01
C ALA A 25 -2.51 1.30 -7.08
N HIS A 26 -1.84 1.69 -6.00
CA HIS A 26 -0.40 1.58 -5.88
C HIS A 26 0.00 0.11 -5.77
N SER A 27 1.01 -0.31 -6.54
CA SER A 27 1.66 -1.62 -6.43
C SER A 27 2.95 -1.46 -5.63
N LEU A 28 2.90 -1.82 -4.35
CA LEU A 28 3.99 -1.62 -3.39
C LEU A 28 4.79 -2.92 -3.21
N ARG A 29 6.09 -2.77 -2.97
CA ARG A 29 7.04 -3.82 -2.60
C ARG A 29 7.85 -3.31 -1.42
N ILE A 30 7.67 -3.94 -0.27
CA ILE A 30 8.24 -3.50 1.00
C ILE A 30 8.76 -4.73 1.73
N ALA A 31 10.06 -4.74 2.02
CA ALA A 31 10.74 -5.84 2.71
C ALA A 31 10.50 -7.21 2.04
N GLY A 32 10.44 -7.26 0.71
CA GLY A 32 10.22 -8.49 -0.05
C GLY A 32 8.77 -8.99 -0.09
N GLU A 33 7.79 -8.23 0.41
CA GLU A 33 6.35 -8.52 0.25
C GLU A 33 5.68 -7.60 -0.77
N HIS A 34 4.67 -8.10 -1.47
CA HIS A 34 3.87 -7.33 -2.42
C HIS A 34 2.55 -6.88 -1.79
N TYR A 35 2.19 -5.61 -2.01
CA TYR A 35 0.93 -5.04 -1.56
C TYR A 35 0.26 -4.24 -2.67
N THR A 36 -1.06 -4.14 -2.59
CA THR A 36 -1.84 -3.15 -3.35
C THR A 36 -2.49 -2.17 -2.40
N ALA A 37 -2.37 -0.87 -2.67
CA ALA A 37 -2.92 0.16 -1.79
C ALA A 37 -3.64 1.27 -2.56
N ARG A 38 -4.80 1.71 -2.08
CA ARG A 38 -5.47 2.92 -2.58
C ARG A 38 -5.27 4.06 -1.60
N PRO A 39 -4.50 5.11 -1.92
CA PRO A 39 -4.28 6.23 -1.00
C PRO A 39 -5.58 6.85 -0.47
N GLY A 40 -5.56 7.29 0.78
CA GLY A 40 -6.69 7.94 1.46
C GLY A 40 -7.49 7.02 2.38
N ILE A 41 -8.47 7.61 3.09
CA ILE A 41 -9.45 6.86 3.87
C ILE A 41 -10.60 6.47 2.96
N ASN A 42 -10.79 5.17 2.78
CA ASN A 42 -11.87 4.58 2.01
C ASN A 42 -12.97 4.13 2.98
N THR A 43 -14.24 4.27 2.61
CA THR A 43 -15.41 3.96 3.47
C THR A 43 -16.29 2.84 2.90
N GLY A 44 -15.81 2.12 1.88
CA GLY A 44 -16.54 1.01 1.26
C GLY A 44 -16.43 -0.30 2.05
N PRO A 45 -17.27 -1.31 1.78
CA PRO A 45 -17.25 -2.58 2.52
C PRO A 45 -15.92 -3.35 2.44
N SER A 46 -15.03 -3.00 1.52
CA SER A 46 -13.68 -3.53 1.36
C SER A 46 -12.58 -2.69 2.04
N SER A 47 -12.91 -1.63 2.78
CA SER A 47 -11.94 -0.67 3.34
C SER A 47 -11.36 -1.04 4.71
N LEU A 48 -11.38 -2.33 5.04
CA LEU A 48 -10.63 -2.89 6.16
C LEU A 48 -9.42 -3.59 5.56
N GLY A 49 -8.37 -2.82 5.30
CA GLY A 49 -7.08 -3.32 4.83
C GLY A 49 -6.41 -4.27 5.83
N PHE A 50 -5.18 -4.63 5.52
CA PHE A 50 -4.27 -5.45 6.32
C PHE A 50 -4.30 -5.01 7.80
N ASP A 51 -4.84 -5.88 8.66
CA ASP A 51 -4.95 -5.70 10.12
C ASP A 51 -5.93 -4.60 10.58
N GLY A 52 -6.81 -4.10 9.71
CA GLY A 52 -7.83 -3.10 10.06
C GLY A 52 -7.28 -1.72 10.45
N ALA A 53 -6.01 -1.45 10.14
CA ALA A 53 -5.30 -0.22 10.52
C ALA A 53 -5.02 0.69 9.32
N VAL A 54 -4.93 2.00 9.58
CA VAL A 54 -4.35 2.94 8.61
C VAL A 54 -2.84 2.70 8.58
N ARG A 55 -2.32 2.36 7.40
CA ARG A 55 -0.89 2.22 7.14
C ARG A 55 -0.36 3.47 6.46
N ARG A 56 0.90 3.80 6.74
CA ARG A 56 1.65 4.88 6.08
C ARG A 56 2.88 4.30 5.41
N TRP A 57 3.18 4.74 4.20
CA TRP A 57 4.39 4.35 3.50
C TRP A 57 5.00 5.54 2.78
N ARG A 58 6.29 5.44 2.49
CA ARG A 58 7.04 6.37 1.65
C ARG A 58 7.44 5.65 0.37
N ASP A 59 7.22 6.27 -0.79
CA ASP A 59 7.65 5.72 -2.08
C ASP A 59 9.10 6.09 -2.41
N SER A 60 9.62 5.54 -3.51
CA SER A 60 10.99 5.79 -4.00
C SER A 60 11.28 7.25 -4.37
N THR A 61 10.26 8.10 -4.53
CA THR A 61 10.40 9.55 -4.75
C THR A 61 10.48 10.33 -3.45
N GLY A 62 10.26 9.68 -2.31
CA GLY A 62 10.18 10.30 -0.99
C GLY A 62 8.78 10.80 -0.63
N ALA A 63 7.77 10.60 -1.49
CA ALA A 63 6.40 11.00 -1.20
C ALA A 63 5.77 10.04 -0.18
N GLU A 64 5.10 10.61 0.82
CA GLU A 64 4.38 9.85 1.83
C GLU A 64 2.89 9.73 1.50
N TYR A 65 2.35 8.55 1.76
CA TYR A 65 0.94 8.25 1.60
C TYR A 65 0.42 7.52 2.83
N PHE A 66 -0.90 7.51 2.97
CA PHE A 66 -1.59 6.74 3.99
C PHE A 66 -2.82 6.07 3.39
N SER A 67 -3.22 4.92 3.93
CA SER A 67 -4.44 4.24 3.51
C SER A 67 -4.94 3.26 4.56
N ASN A 68 -6.26 3.12 4.68
CA ASN A 68 -6.92 1.98 5.34
C ASN A 68 -7.30 0.86 4.36
N ASP A 69 -7.01 0.99 3.07
CA ASP A 69 -7.23 0.01 1.99
C ASP A 69 -5.85 -0.43 1.45
N VAL A 70 -5.16 -1.25 2.24
CA VAL A 70 -3.89 -1.89 1.90
C VAL A 70 -4.08 -3.40 1.95
N MET A 71 -3.82 -4.11 0.85
CA MET A 71 -3.96 -5.56 0.79
C MET A 71 -2.59 -6.21 0.55
N CYS A 72 -2.15 -7.07 1.47
CA CYS A 72 -0.98 -7.93 1.24
C CYS A 72 -1.36 -9.04 0.25
N GLN A 73 -0.55 -9.17 -0.80
CA GLN A 73 -0.69 -10.16 -1.86
C GLN A 73 0.28 -11.35 -1.68
N GLY A 74 1.22 -11.24 -0.73
CA GLY A 74 2.15 -12.29 -0.33
C GLY A 74 3.63 -11.96 -0.55
N ALA A 75 4.50 -12.84 -0.07
CA ALA A 75 5.95 -12.73 -0.23
C ALA A 75 6.38 -12.95 -1.69
N ILE A 76 7.32 -12.11 -2.16
CA ILE A 76 7.87 -12.17 -3.50
C ILE A 76 8.81 -13.39 -3.61
N PRO A 77 8.59 -14.32 -4.55
CA PRO A 77 9.48 -15.45 -4.77
C PRO A 77 10.91 -14.98 -5.02
N SER A 78 11.90 -15.70 -4.47
CA SER A 78 13.32 -15.36 -4.61
C SER A 78 13.75 -15.15 -6.07
N ALA A 79 13.26 -15.99 -6.98
CA ALA A 79 13.53 -15.90 -8.41
C ALA A 79 13.00 -14.61 -9.09
N LEU A 80 12.16 -13.83 -8.40
CA LEU A 80 11.57 -12.60 -8.92
C LEU A 80 12.07 -11.35 -8.20
N GLN A 81 12.92 -11.46 -7.17
CA GLN A 81 13.38 -10.31 -6.37
C GLN A 81 14.13 -9.28 -7.22
N ASP A 82 14.93 -9.71 -8.18
CA ASP A 82 15.65 -8.81 -9.10
C ASP A 82 14.70 -8.02 -10.02
N MET A 83 13.55 -8.60 -10.36
CA MET A 83 12.54 -7.95 -11.22
C MET A 83 11.51 -7.14 -10.42
N LEU A 84 11.37 -7.45 -9.13
CA LEU A 84 10.44 -6.84 -8.20
C LEU A 84 11.21 -6.34 -6.98
N PRO A 85 12.15 -5.39 -7.15
CA PRO A 85 12.85 -4.80 -6.01
C PRO A 85 11.88 -3.97 -5.17
N ASP A 86 12.18 -3.82 -3.88
CA ASP A 86 11.43 -2.94 -3.00
C ASP A 86 11.37 -1.51 -3.59
N ASN A 87 10.19 -0.89 -3.51
CA ASN A 87 9.93 0.45 -4.06
C ASN A 87 9.32 1.41 -3.04
N ALA A 88 9.10 0.93 -1.82
CA ALA A 88 8.53 1.70 -0.74
C ALA A 88 9.03 1.16 0.61
N GLU A 89 8.79 1.94 1.65
CA GLU A 89 9.06 1.56 3.03
C GLU A 89 7.87 1.91 3.92
N TRP A 90 7.64 1.10 4.96
CA TRP A 90 6.66 1.47 5.99
C TRP A 90 7.19 2.65 6.79
N VAL A 91 6.32 3.64 7.02
CA VAL A 91 6.60 4.76 7.91
C VAL A 91 5.88 4.49 9.21
N ASP A 92 6.65 4.25 10.28
CA ASP A 92 6.07 4.17 11.62
C ASP A 92 5.33 5.49 11.91
N ALA A 93 4.04 5.39 12.25
CA ALA A 93 3.39 6.53 12.85
C ALA A 93 4.07 6.81 14.19
N PRO A 94 4.45 8.05 14.53
CA PRO A 94 4.76 8.35 15.92
C PRO A 94 3.57 7.91 16.77
N VAL A 95 3.84 7.08 17.79
CA VAL A 95 2.87 6.63 18.79
C VAL A 95 2.29 7.88 19.46
N GLY A 96 1.16 8.37 18.96
CA GLY A 96 0.60 9.64 19.42
C GLY A 96 -0.38 10.31 18.47
N VAL A 97 -1.39 9.59 17.97
CA VAL A 97 -2.61 10.28 17.52
C VAL A 97 -3.44 10.60 18.75
N VAL A 98 -3.13 11.73 19.39
CA VAL A 98 -4.14 12.44 20.18
C VAL A 98 -5.12 13.01 19.17
N VAL A 99 -6.28 12.37 19.02
CA VAL A 99 -7.42 12.96 18.33
C VAL A 99 -7.85 14.18 19.15
N ARG A 100 -7.32 15.37 18.85
CA ARG A 100 -7.96 16.61 19.29
C ARG A 100 -9.14 16.83 18.37
N ALA A 101 -10.32 16.43 18.82
CA ALA A 101 -11.57 16.89 18.24
C ALA A 101 -11.54 18.43 18.17
N HIS A 102 -11.71 18.98 16.97
CA HIS A 102 -11.98 20.41 16.80
C HIS A 102 -13.33 20.68 17.48
N ALA A 103 -13.30 21.33 18.65
CA ALA A 103 -14.49 21.92 19.22
C ALA A 103 -15.02 22.96 18.23
N ALA A 104 -16.27 22.77 17.79
CA ALA A 104 -17.00 23.75 17.01
C ALA A 104 -17.10 25.04 17.83
N GLN A 105 -16.59 26.14 17.27
CA GLN A 105 -16.89 27.47 17.77
C GLN A 105 -18.32 27.82 17.34
N VAL A 106 -19.24 27.71 18.29
CA VAL A 106 -20.55 28.35 18.22
C VAL A 106 -20.32 29.83 18.53
N ASN A 107 -20.52 30.71 17.55
CA ASN A 107 -20.60 32.14 17.81
C ASN A 107 -22.08 32.55 17.80
N SER A 108 -22.43 33.17 18.93
CA SER A 108 -23.72 33.75 19.34
C SER A 108 -24.26 34.80 18.39
#